data_AF-A0A6L3W685-F1
#
_entry.id   AF-A0A6L3W685-F1
#
_cell.length_a   1.000
_cell.length_b   1.000
_cell.length_c   1.000
_cell.angle_alpha   90.00
_cell.angle_beta   90.00
_cell.angle_gamma   90.00
#
_symmetry.space_group_name_H-M   'P 1'
#
loop_
_entity.id
_entity.type
_entity.pdbx_description
1 polymer ?
#
loop_
_entity_poly.entity_id
_entity_poly.type
_entity_poly.pdbx_seq_one_letter_code
_entity_poly.pdbx_strand_id
1 'polypeptide(L)'
;MEAQRRSLTLLKNDGILPLKPGTRVYTEGIDLDGFPAAGSPADADVAVLHLSAPFEQRNGDFIESFFHAGDLAFPQDEIDRITAIAARTPTVIVIHLGRPAVMPEINAAASAVLAGVRNPSGKLPFDLPSSMAAVRASRPDVPHDTAAPLYGFGHGLTY
;
A
#
# COMPACT_ATOMS: atom_id res chain seq x y z
N MET A 1 -18.91 -8.71 -9.13
CA MET A 1 -17.45 -8.55 -9.01
C MET A 1 -16.87 -7.38 -9.82
N GLU A 2 -17.67 -6.52 -10.46
CA GLU A 2 -17.16 -5.33 -11.17
C GLU A 2 -16.89 -4.13 -10.24
N ALA A 3 -17.54 -4.12 -9.07
CA ALA A 3 -17.42 -3.05 -8.07
C ALA A 3 -16.06 -3.00 -7.34
N GLN A 4 -15.34 -4.13 -7.22
CA GLN A 4 -13.98 -4.15 -6.64
C GLN A 4 -12.90 -3.73 -7.64
N ARG A 5 -13.10 -3.91 -8.96
CA ARG A 5 -12.11 -3.48 -9.97
C ARG A 5 -12.09 -1.97 -10.19
N ARG A 6 -13.23 -1.30 -10.01
CA ARG A 6 -13.28 0.16 -10.00
C ARG A 6 -12.79 0.76 -8.68
N SER A 7 -12.34 -0.08 -7.73
CA SER A 7 -12.00 0.34 -6.38
C SER A 7 -10.56 0.62 -6.03
N LEU A 8 -9.65 0.44 -6.98
CA LEU A 8 -8.23 0.59 -6.77
C LEU A 8 -7.70 1.78 -7.55
N THR A 9 -6.96 2.63 -6.85
CA THR A 9 -6.21 3.75 -7.40
C THR A 9 -4.80 3.26 -7.69
N LEU A 10 -4.34 3.32 -8.94
CA LEU A 10 -2.96 2.99 -9.29
C LEU A 10 -2.06 4.16 -8.90
N LEU A 11 -1.14 3.95 -7.95
CA LEU A 11 -0.23 5.00 -7.48
C LEU A 11 1.10 4.98 -8.22
N LYS A 12 1.62 3.78 -8.46
CA LYS A 12 2.88 3.51 -9.17
C LYS A 12 2.73 2.31 -10.07
N ASN A 13 3.35 2.37 -11.24
CA ASN A 13 3.52 1.22 -12.13
C ASN A 13 4.75 1.41 -13.00
N ASP A 14 5.78 0.58 -12.78
CA ASP A 14 7.01 0.58 -13.58
C ASP A 14 6.87 -0.27 -14.86
N GLY A 15 5.64 -0.43 -15.37
CA GLY A 15 5.30 -1.20 -16.58
C GLY A 15 5.02 -2.69 -16.35
N ILE A 16 4.92 -3.13 -15.09
CA ILE A 16 4.65 -4.54 -14.74
C ILE A 16 3.17 -4.90 -14.84
N LEU A 17 2.29 -3.92 -14.63
CA LEU A 17 0.86 -4.11 -14.81
C LEU A 17 0.41 -3.58 -16.19
N PRO A 18 -0.62 -4.18 -16.84
CA PRO A 18 -1.33 -5.38 -16.38
C PRO A 18 -0.46 -6.63 -16.50
N LEU A 19 -0.63 -7.56 -15.56
CA LEU A 19 0.12 -8.83 -15.58
C LEU A 19 -0.19 -9.62 -16.84
N LYS A 20 0.85 -10.17 -17.47
CA LYS A 20 0.70 -10.99 -18.68
C LYS A 20 0.02 -12.32 -18.34
N PRO A 21 -0.88 -12.85 -19.18
CA PRO A 21 -1.45 -14.17 -18.95
C PRO A 21 -0.36 -15.24 -18.78
N GLY A 22 -0.51 -16.12 -17.80
CA GLY A 22 0.46 -17.17 -17.50
C GLY A 22 1.63 -16.76 -16.57
N THR A 23 1.70 -15.49 -16.15
CA THR A 23 2.67 -15.02 -15.15
C THR A 23 2.51 -15.81 -13.85
N ARG A 24 3.57 -16.42 -13.35
CA ARG A 24 3.55 -17.14 -12.07
C ARG A 24 3.61 -16.14 -10.92
N VAL A 25 2.61 -16.15 -10.06
CA VAL A 25 2.45 -15.17 -8.98
C VAL A 25 2.65 -15.79 -7.61
N TYR A 26 3.45 -15.12 -6.78
CA TYR A 26 3.44 -15.35 -5.34
C TYR A 26 2.46 -14.38 -4.71
N THR A 27 1.50 -14.84 -3.92
CA THR A 27 0.47 -13.98 -3.32
C THR A 27 0.49 -14.04 -1.80
N GLU A 28 0.26 -12.89 -1.17
CA GLU A 28 -0.01 -12.80 0.27
C GLU A 28 -1.25 -11.92 0.52
N GLY A 29 -2.17 -12.37 1.38
CA GLY A 29 -3.36 -11.58 1.74
C GLY A 29 -4.40 -11.41 0.62
N ILE A 30 -4.18 -12.02 -0.54
CA ILE A 30 -5.08 -12.03 -1.70
C ILE A 30 -4.96 -13.33 -2.47
N ASP A 31 -6.05 -13.76 -3.08
CA ASP A 31 -6.05 -14.85 -4.07
C ASP A 31 -6.26 -14.26 -5.47
N LEU A 32 -5.45 -14.71 -6.43
CA LEU A 32 -5.45 -14.22 -7.81
C LEU A 32 -5.83 -15.36 -8.76
N ASP A 33 -7.14 -15.56 -8.90
CA ASP A 33 -7.69 -16.50 -9.85
C ASP A 33 -7.18 -16.22 -11.28
N GLY A 34 -6.76 -17.28 -11.97
CA GLY A 34 -6.31 -17.21 -13.37
C GLY A 34 -4.81 -17.01 -13.57
N PHE A 35 -4.02 -16.94 -12.49
CA PHE A 35 -2.55 -16.96 -12.56
C PHE A 35 -1.98 -18.22 -11.88
N PRO A 36 -0.93 -18.85 -12.43
CA PRO A 36 -0.23 -19.94 -11.75
C PRO A 36 0.36 -19.48 -10.41
N ALA A 37 0.05 -20.19 -9.32
CA ALA A 37 0.62 -19.88 -8.01
C ALA A 37 2.08 -20.35 -7.89
N ALA A 38 2.92 -19.53 -7.26
CA ALA A 38 4.28 -19.88 -6.84
C ALA A 38 4.31 -20.22 -5.34
N GLY A 39 5.06 -21.26 -4.96
CA GLY A 39 5.21 -21.66 -3.55
C GLY A 39 6.14 -20.74 -2.75
N SER A 40 7.00 -19.96 -3.43
CA SER A 40 7.91 -19.01 -2.80
C SER A 40 8.11 -17.78 -3.69
N PRO A 41 8.53 -16.64 -3.14
CA PRO A 41 8.91 -15.47 -3.93
C PRO A 41 10.04 -15.73 -4.93
N ALA A 42 10.90 -16.73 -4.67
CA ALA A 42 12.03 -17.05 -5.54
C ALA A 42 11.62 -17.78 -6.82
N ASP A 43 10.47 -18.45 -6.80
CA ASP A 43 9.93 -19.20 -7.94
C ASP A 43 8.87 -18.41 -8.73
N ALA A 44 8.60 -17.16 -8.33
CA ALA A 44 7.57 -16.31 -8.89
C ALA A 44 8.14 -15.30 -9.89
N ASP A 45 7.42 -15.09 -10.98
CA ASP A 45 7.71 -14.00 -11.92
C ASP A 45 7.36 -12.64 -11.29
N VAL A 46 6.32 -12.61 -10.43
CA VAL A 46 5.85 -11.42 -9.71
C VAL A 46 5.32 -11.81 -8.33
N ALA A 47 5.64 -11.03 -7.30
CA ALA A 47 4.96 -11.11 -6.00
C ALA A 47 3.82 -10.08 -5.92
N VAL A 48 2.67 -10.47 -5.36
CA VAL A 48 1.53 -9.58 -5.10
C VAL A 48 1.19 -9.65 -3.63
N LEU A 49 1.47 -8.57 -2.90
CA LEU A 49 1.25 -8.49 -1.46
C LEU A 49 0.08 -7.57 -1.17
N HIS A 50 -0.97 -8.10 -0.54
CA HIS A 50 -2.10 -7.32 -0.08
C HIS A 50 -1.92 -6.94 1.39
N LEU A 51 -1.57 -5.67 1.59
CA LEU A 51 -1.32 -5.07 2.89
C LEU A 51 -2.55 -4.28 3.35
N SER A 52 -2.77 -4.26 4.66
CA SER A 52 -3.66 -3.27 5.27
C SER A 52 -2.81 -2.12 5.79
N ALA A 53 -3.32 -0.89 5.74
CA ALA A 53 -2.66 0.23 6.41
C ALA A 53 -2.43 -0.11 7.89
N PRO A 54 -1.25 0.23 8.45
CA PRO A 54 -0.90 -0.15 9.81
C PRO A 54 -1.94 0.41 10.80
N PHE A 55 -2.41 -0.47 11.68
CA PHE A 55 -3.27 -0.11 12.81
C PHE A 55 -2.69 -0.78 14.05
N GLU A 56 -2.21 0.00 15.01
CA GLU A 56 -1.80 -0.55 16.29
C GLU A 56 -3.03 -1.07 17.06
N GLN A 57 -3.17 -2.39 17.17
CA GLN A 57 -3.97 -3.00 18.22
C GLN A 57 -3.06 -3.21 19.44
N ARG A 58 -2.96 -2.19 20.30
CA ARG A 58 -2.27 -2.37 21.59
C ARG A 58 -3.17 -3.18 22.53
N ASN A 59 -2.72 -4.38 22.88
CA ASN A 59 -3.31 -5.22 23.93
C ASN A 59 -2.98 -4.64 25.33
N GLY A 60 -3.60 -3.51 25.67
CA GLY A 60 -3.51 -2.84 26.97
C GLY A 60 -4.88 -2.36 27.42
N ASP A 61 -5.08 -2.28 28.74
CA ASP A 61 -6.36 -2.14 29.45
C ASP A 61 -7.42 -1.20 28.82
N PHE A 62 -8.71 -1.54 29.05
CA PHE A 62 -9.98 -0.98 28.54
C PHE A 62 -10.12 0.56 28.37
N ILE A 63 -9.18 1.37 28.87
CA ILE A 63 -9.21 2.84 28.79
C ILE A 63 -8.23 3.37 27.71
N GLU A 64 -7.15 2.65 27.37
CA GLU A 64 -6.20 3.07 26.32
C GLU A 64 -6.73 2.87 24.89
N SER A 65 -7.71 1.98 24.71
CA SER A 65 -8.38 1.70 23.43
C SER A 65 -9.26 2.85 22.92
N PHE A 66 -9.42 3.94 23.68
CA PHE A 66 -10.14 5.15 23.26
C PHE A 66 -9.25 6.21 22.59
N PHE A 67 -7.92 6.10 22.66
CA PHE A 67 -7.01 7.05 22.01
C PHE A 67 -6.52 6.52 20.66
N HIS A 68 -6.99 7.11 19.55
CA HIS A 68 -6.68 6.71 18.17
C HIS A 68 -5.26 7.11 17.68
N ALA A 69 -4.32 7.35 18.60
CA ALA A 69 -2.97 7.82 18.31
C ALA A 69 -2.00 6.64 18.12
N GLY A 70 -2.06 6.00 16.97
CA GLY A 70 -1.06 5.02 16.49
C GLY A 70 -0.26 5.57 15.31
N ASP A 71 0.97 5.09 15.14
CA ASP A 71 1.87 5.49 14.06
C ASP A 71 1.26 5.18 12.68
N LEU A 72 1.45 6.09 11.72
CA LEU A 72 1.01 5.88 10.33
C LEU A 72 2.08 5.14 9.51
N ALA A 73 3.29 4.98 10.08
CA ALA A 73 4.37 4.22 9.49
C ALA A 73 4.23 2.71 9.73
N PHE A 74 4.67 1.93 8.74
CA PHE A 74 4.82 0.49 8.90
C PHE A 74 5.94 0.16 9.90
N PRO A 75 5.78 -0.89 10.72
CA PRO A 75 6.86 -1.43 11.55
C PRO A 75 8.10 -1.80 10.72
N GLN A 76 9.30 -1.57 11.27
CA GLN A 76 10.55 -1.79 10.52
C GLN A 76 10.73 -3.25 10.08
N ASP A 77 10.32 -4.21 10.91
CA ASP A 77 10.35 -5.64 10.58
C ASP A 77 9.44 -6.00 9.40
N GLU A 78 8.28 -5.33 9.27
CA GLU A 78 7.40 -5.50 8.13
C GLU A 78 8.00 -4.85 6.86
N ILE A 79 8.60 -3.67 6.97
CA ILE A 79 9.34 -3.02 5.88
C ILE A 79 10.49 -3.91 5.40
N ASP A 80 11.28 -4.46 6.31
CA ASP A 80 12.42 -5.32 6.00
C ASP A 80 11.95 -6.61 5.30
N ARG A 81 10.85 -7.21 5.77
CA ARG A 81 10.24 -8.40 5.15
C ARG A 81 9.77 -8.12 3.72
N ILE A 82 9.02 -7.04 3.52
CA ILE A 82 8.50 -6.66 2.20
C ILE A 82 9.66 -6.33 1.25
N THR A 83 10.66 -5.60 1.72
CA THR A 83 11.84 -5.24 0.93
C THR A 83 12.66 -6.47 0.57
N ALA A 84 12.76 -7.46 1.46
CA ALA A 84 13.43 -8.73 1.19
C ALA A 84 12.71 -9.56 0.11
N ILE A 85 11.38 -9.46 0.01
CA ILE A 85 10.60 -10.07 -1.09
C ILE A 85 10.85 -9.30 -2.39
N ALA A 86 10.78 -7.98 -2.36
CA ALA A 86 11.02 -7.11 -3.51
C ALA A 86 12.44 -7.21 -4.08
N ALA A 87 13.42 -7.56 -3.25
CA ALA A 87 14.78 -7.85 -3.69
C ALA A 87 14.92 -9.15 -4.49
N ARG A 88 13.95 -10.07 -4.40
CA ARG A 88 13.98 -11.38 -5.08
C ARG A 88 13.18 -11.39 -6.36
N THR A 89 12.03 -10.73 -6.36
CA THR A 89 11.10 -10.73 -7.49
C THR A 89 10.38 -9.38 -7.56
N PRO A 90 10.06 -8.87 -8.77
CA PRO A 90 9.24 -7.68 -8.92
C PRO A 90 7.95 -7.77 -8.10
N THR A 91 7.69 -6.76 -7.28
CA THR A 91 6.62 -6.83 -6.28
C THR A 91 5.56 -5.76 -6.51
N VAL A 92 4.30 -6.21 -6.56
CA VAL A 92 3.11 -5.38 -6.63
C VAL A 92 2.51 -5.30 -5.22
N ILE A 93 2.41 -4.09 -4.69
CA ILE A 93 1.77 -3.85 -3.40
C ILE A 93 0.33 -3.42 -3.65
N VAL A 94 -0.61 -4.16 -3.08
CA VAL A 94 -2.01 -3.75 -2.97
C VAL A 94 -2.22 -3.30 -1.53
N ILE A 95 -2.51 -2.03 -1.29
CA ILE A 95 -2.72 -1.50 0.06
C ILE A 95 -4.18 -1.08 0.25
N HIS A 96 -4.82 -1.57 1.30
CA HIS A 96 -6.11 -1.05 1.74
C HIS A 96 -5.90 0.14 2.69
N LEU A 97 -6.25 1.35 2.24
CA LEU A 97 -6.08 2.58 2.99
C LEU A 97 -7.38 2.95 3.73
N GLY A 98 -7.42 2.65 5.03
CA GLY A 98 -8.42 3.23 5.95
C GLY A 98 -8.02 4.61 6.49
N ARG A 99 -6.71 4.90 6.48
CA ARG A 99 -6.05 6.15 6.92
C ARG A 99 -4.81 6.40 6.04
N PRO A 100 -4.23 7.62 6.02
CA PRO A 100 -2.95 7.84 5.35
C PRO A 100 -1.86 6.94 5.91
N ALA A 101 -1.06 6.32 5.04
CA ALA A 101 0.05 5.46 5.43
C ALA A 101 1.39 6.09 5.01
N VAL A 102 2.39 6.06 5.89
CA VAL A 102 3.77 6.42 5.59
C VAL A 102 4.50 5.15 5.15
N MET A 103 4.85 5.06 3.86
CA MET A 103 5.48 3.86 3.29
C MET A 103 6.53 4.16 2.19
N PRO A 104 7.46 5.12 2.39
CA PRO A 104 8.41 5.50 1.34
C PRO A 104 9.35 4.36 0.94
N GLU A 105 9.80 3.53 1.89
CA GLU A 105 10.70 2.39 1.64
C GLU A 105 9.99 1.30 0.84
N ILE A 106 8.77 0.93 1.25
CA ILE A 106 7.93 -0.04 0.53
C ILE A 106 7.63 0.47 -0.88
N ASN A 107 7.32 1.76 -1.03
CA ASN A 107 7.06 2.37 -2.34
C ASN A 107 8.31 2.39 -3.25
N ALA A 108 9.50 2.60 -2.66
CA ALA A 108 10.75 2.55 -3.40
C ALA A 108 11.04 1.12 -3.90
N ALA A 109 10.79 0.11 -3.07
CA ALA A 109 11.01 -1.29 -3.39
C ALA A 109 9.97 -1.89 -4.36
N ALA A 110 8.71 -1.43 -4.30
CA ALA A 110 7.63 -1.96 -5.11
C ALA A 110 7.73 -1.55 -6.59
N SER A 111 7.49 -2.48 -7.52
CA SER A 111 7.40 -2.20 -8.96
C SER A 111 6.04 -1.61 -9.36
N ALA A 112 5.00 -1.88 -8.56
CA ALA A 112 3.71 -1.21 -8.70
C ALA A 112 3.01 -1.11 -7.33
N VAL A 113 2.21 -0.06 -7.17
CA VAL A 113 1.42 0.18 -5.95
C VAL A 113 -0.01 0.49 -6.34
N LEU A 114 -0.95 -0.29 -5.82
CA LEU A 114 -2.39 -0.15 -5.96
C LEU A 114 -2.98 0.18 -4.59
N ALA A 115 -3.75 1.26 -4.47
CA ALA A 115 -4.40 1.67 -3.24
C ALA A 115 -5.91 1.56 -3.32
N GLY A 116 -6.52 0.79 -2.42
CA GLY A 116 -7.97 0.69 -2.25
C GLY A 116 -8.48 1.58 -1.13
N VAL A 117 -9.56 2.33 -1.37
CA VAL A 117 -10.27 3.14 -0.36
C VAL A 117 -11.75 2.78 -0.29
N ARG A 118 -12.37 2.99 0.88
CA ARG A 118 -13.82 2.81 1.07
C ARG A 118 -14.54 3.93 0.29
N ASN A 119 -15.14 3.59 -0.86
CA ASN A 119 -15.73 4.49 -1.86
C ASN A 119 -14.73 5.09 -2.88
N PRO A 120 -14.29 4.28 -3.85
CA PRO A 120 -13.23 4.63 -4.79
C PRO A 120 -13.66 5.57 -5.92
N SER A 121 -12.86 6.58 -6.19
CA SER A 121 -13.04 7.51 -7.32
C SER A 121 -11.94 7.39 -8.39
N GLY A 122 -11.08 6.36 -8.29
CA GLY A 122 -9.88 6.19 -9.13
C GLY A 122 -8.76 7.18 -8.81
N LYS A 123 -8.93 8.01 -7.78
CA LYS A 123 -7.97 9.01 -7.30
C LYS A 123 -7.91 8.99 -5.78
N LEU A 124 -6.74 9.33 -5.23
CA LEU A 124 -6.57 9.44 -3.78
C LEU A 124 -7.45 10.57 -3.20
N PRO A 125 -8.22 10.31 -2.13
CA PRO A 125 -9.04 11.32 -1.47
C PRO A 125 -8.28 12.14 -0.41
N PHE A 126 -7.00 11.85 -0.18
CA PHE A 126 -6.10 12.56 0.74
C PHE A 126 -4.63 12.40 0.31
N ASP A 127 -3.73 13.18 0.92
CA ASP A 127 -2.29 13.05 0.69
C ASP A 127 -1.72 11.84 1.44
N LEU A 128 -0.86 11.08 0.77
CA LEU A 128 0.01 10.10 1.42
C LEU A 128 1.31 10.79 1.86
N PRO A 129 1.57 10.87 3.18
CA PRO A 129 2.78 11.51 3.69
C PRO A 129 4.05 10.76 3.30
N SER A 130 5.12 11.52 3.04
CA SER A 130 6.44 10.97 2.74
C SER A 130 7.23 10.52 3.97
N SER A 131 6.85 10.98 5.17
CA SER A 131 7.47 10.58 6.44
C SER A 131 6.60 10.95 7.64
N MET A 132 6.87 10.37 8.80
CA MET A 132 6.25 10.80 10.07
C MET A 132 6.66 12.22 10.48
N ALA A 133 7.82 12.71 10.02
CA ALA A 133 8.19 14.11 10.20
C ALA A 133 7.26 15.04 9.41
N ALA A 134 6.91 14.68 8.16
CA ALA A 134 5.95 15.41 7.34
C ALA A 134 4.55 15.40 7.97
N VAL A 135 4.13 14.29 8.59
CA VAL A 135 2.86 14.21 9.34
C VAL A 135 2.85 15.18 10.52
N ARG A 136 3.92 15.21 11.33
CA ARG A 136 4.01 16.10 12.51
C ARG A 136 4.12 17.58 12.15
N ALA A 137 4.73 17.89 11.00
CA ALA A 137 4.85 19.25 10.49
C ALA A 137 3.57 19.75 9.79
N SER A 138 2.69 18.83 9.38
CA SER A 138 1.44 19.17 8.72
C SER A 138 0.49 19.86 9.71
N ARG A 139 -0.06 20.99 9.28
CA ARG A 139 -1.01 21.78 10.06
C ARG A 139 -2.39 21.12 10.00
N PRO A 140 -2.97 20.67 11.14
CA PRO A 140 -4.24 19.93 11.13
C PRO A 140 -5.43 20.77 10.65
N ASP A 141 -5.30 22.09 10.63
CA ASP A 141 -6.29 23.08 10.20
C ASP A 141 -6.19 23.46 8.72
N VAL A 142 -5.21 22.94 7.97
CA VAL A 142 -5.03 23.22 6.54
C VAL A 142 -5.10 21.91 5.73
N PRO A 143 -6.14 21.73 4.90
CA PRO A 143 -6.20 20.59 3.99
C PRO A 143 -5.00 20.61 3.03
N HIS A 144 -4.37 19.44 2.84
CA HIS A 144 -3.31 19.22 1.83
C HIS A 144 -1.98 19.97 2.05
N ASP A 145 -1.64 20.30 3.29
CA ASP A 145 -0.39 21.05 3.61
C ASP A 145 0.83 20.14 3.84
N THR A 146 0.80 18.90 3.34
CA THR A 146 1.94 17.99 3.50
C THR A 146 3.08 18.44 2.60
N ALA A 147 4.20 18.88 3.19
CA ALA A 147 5.40 19.21 2.41
C ALA A 147 5.93 17.95 1.71
N ALA A 148 5.98 17.98 0.37
CA ALA A 148 6.44 16.88 -0.49
C ALA A 148 5.78 15.52 -0.16
N PRO A 149 4.48 15.33 -0.45
CA PRO A 149 3.80 14.07 -0.19
C PRO A 149 4.36 12.96 -1.09
N LEU A 150 4.33 11.72 -0.60
CA LEU A 150 4.65 10.54 -1.41
C LEU A 150 3.68 10.42 -2.60
N TYR A 151 2.40 10.68 -2.34
CA TYR A 151 1.36 10.90 -3.35
C TYR A 151 0.40 11.98 -2.87
N GLY A 152 0.16 12.98 -3.70
CA GLY A 152 -0.80 14.05 -3.37
C GLY A 152 -2.26 13.61 -3.56
N PHE A 153 -3.17 14.38 -2.99
CA PHE A 153 -4.59 14.32 -3.30
C PHE A 153 -4.84 14.35 -4.81
N GLY A 154 -5.78 13.53 -5.27
CA GLY A 154 -6.10 13.44 -6.69
C GLY A 154 -5.12 12.60 -7.51
N HIS A 155 -4.03 12.09 -6.92
CA HIS A 155 -3.09 11.21 -7.61
C HIS A 155 -3.75 9.87 -7.91
N GLY A 156 -3.49 9.37 -9.12
CA GLY A 156 -4.04 8.14 -9.66
C GLY A 156 -3.64 8.03 -11.13
N LEU A 157 -2.90 6.98 -11.46
CA LEU A 157 -2.49 6.65 -12.81
C LEU A 157 -3.62 5.90 -13.54
N THR A 158 -3.69 6.10 -14.84
CA THR A 158 -4.57 5.35 -15.75
C THR A 158 -3.72 4.61 -16.77
N TYR A 159 -4.24 3.49 -17.29
CA TYR A 159 -3.66 2.80 -18.44
C TYR A 159 -3.96 3.53 -19.75
#